data_AF-A0A925E7R1-F1
#
_entry.id   AF-A0A925E7R1-F1
#
_cell.length_a   1.000
_cell.length_b   1.000
_cell.length_c   1.000
_cell.angle_alpha   90.00
_cell.angle_beta   90.00
_cell.angle_gamma   90.00
#
_symmetry.space_group_name_H-M   'P 1'
#
loop_
_entity.id
_entity.type
_entity.pdbx_description
1 polymer ?
#
loop_
_entity_poly.entity_id
_entity_poly.type
_entity_poly.pdbx_seq_one_letter_code
_entity_poly.pdbx_strand_id
1 'polypeptide(L)'
;KFGKQVGGDILANKKTFLLLHAFETASAAQQKEMNHLLNGKTDDKIEKVLQLFRESKVDEWAVQLKNRYLDEAFAHLEDIAVLSRRKQPLKELAHFLVQREH
;
A
#
# COMPACT_ATOMS: atom_id res chain seq x y z
N LYS A 1 -11.28 14.91 -11.65
CA LYS A 1 -10.05 14.08 -11.62
C LYS A 1 -9.68 13.71 -13.06
N PHE A 2 -8.67 14.35 -13.64
CA PHE A 2 -8.25 14.10 -15.02
C PHE A 2 -7.55 12.73 -15.14
N GLY A 3 -8.14 11.83 -15.93
CA GLY A 3 -7.41 10.94 -16.86
C GLY A 3 -6.57 9.77 -16.34
N LYS A 4 -6.38 9.54 -15.04
CA LYS A 4 -5.62 8.36 -14.58
C LYS A 4 -6.52 7.12 -14.54
N GLN A 5 -6.21 6.13 -15.36
CA GLN A 5 -6.82 4.81 -15.31
C GLN A 5 -6.53 4.17 -13.94
N VAL A 6 -7.60 3.92 -13.17
CA VAL A 6 -7.51 3.19 -11.90
C VAL A 6 -7.05 1.76 -12.20
N GLY A 7 -6.07 1.26 -11.43
CA GLY A 7 -5.54 -0.09 -11.63
C GLY A 7 -4.57 -0.23 -12.82
N GLY A 8 -4.03 0.86 -13.37
CA GLY A 8 -3.04 0.80 -14.46
C GLY A 8 -1.82 -0.08 -14.14
N ASP A 9 -1.37 -0.11 -12.89
CA ASP A 9 -0.27 -0.99 -12.46
C ASP A 9 -0.66 -2.48 -12.48
N ILE A 10 -1.92 -2.81 -12.18
CA ILE A 10 -2.46 -4.17 -12.28
C ILE A 10 -2.53 -4.60 -13.75
N LEU A 11 -3.01 -3.71 -14.63
CA LEU A 11 -3.06 -3.99 -16.07
C LEU A 11 -1.68 -4.21 -16.66
N ALA A 12 -0.70 -3.42 -16.22
CA ALA A 12 0.69 -3.54 -16.63
C ALA A 12 1.45 -4.68 -15.93
N ASN A 13 0.80 -5.51 -15.10
CA ASN A 13 1.42 -6.58 -14.32
C ASN A 13 2.63 -6.13 -13.49
N LYS A 14 2.60 -4.91 -12.95
CA LYS A 14 3.70 -4.43 -12.11
C LYS A 14 3.71 -5.20 -10.79
N LYS A 15 4.91 -5.57 -10.36
CA LYS A 15 5.17 -6.19 -9.04
C LYS A 15 5.09 -5.13 -7.94
N THR A 16 3.90 -4.62 -7.68
CA THR A 16 3.67 -3.61 -6.64
C THR A 16 3.78 -4.23 -5.25
N PHE A 17 4.00 -3.38 -4.25
CA PHE A 17 4.10 -3.81 -2.86
C PHE A 17 2.85 -4.56 -2.37
N LEU A 18 1.66 -4.08 -2.75
CA LEU A 18 0.40 -4.74 -2.43
C LEU A 18 0.28 -6.10 -3.14
N LEU A 19 0.70 -6.19 -4.40
CA LEU A 19 0.62 -7.45 -5.14
C LEU A 19 1.55 -8.52 -4.56
N LEU A 20 2.79 -8.14 -4.22
CA LEU A 20 3.76 -9.06 -3.62
C LEU A 20 3.23 -9.60 -2.28
N HIS A 21 2.72 -8.73 -1.42
CA HIS A 21 2.18 -9.16 -0.14
C HIS A 21 0.90 -9.99 -0.30
N ALA A 22 0.04 -9.67 -1.26
CA ALA A 22 -1.13 -10.49 -1.58
C ALA A 22 -0.71 -11.93 -1.94
N PHE A 23 0.38 -12.13 -2.68
CA PHE A 23 0.88 -13.48 -2.97
C PHE A 23 1.43 -14.19 -1.73
N GLU A 24 2.05 -13.48 -0.80
CA GLU A 24 2.60 -14.05 0.43
C GLU A 24 1.50 -14.54 1.38
N THR A 25 0.36 -13.85 1.43
CA THR A 25 -0.72 -14.13 2.39
C THR A 25 -1.92 -14.86 1.80
N ALA A 26 -2.04 -14.88 0.47
CA ALA A 26 -3.12 -15.57 -0.23
C ALA A 26 -3.08 -17.10 -0.01
N SER A 27 -4.26 -17.68 0.14
CA SER A 27 -4.44 -19.14 0.06
C SER A 27 -4.03 -19.68 -1.31
N ALA A 28 -3.76 -20.99 -1.39
CA ALA A 28 -3.42 -21.63 -2.67
C ALA A 28 -4.47 -21.39 -3.77
N ALA A 29 -5.76 -21.33 -3.40
CA ALA A 29 -6.84 -21.03 -4.34
C ALA A 29 -6.76 -19.58 -4.85
N GLN A 30 -6.56 -18.62 -3.95
CA GLN A 30 -6.40 -17.21 -4.31
C GLN A 30 -5.12 -16.96 -5.13
N GLN A 31 -4.02 -17.64 -4.83
CA GLN A 31 -2.80 -17.55 -5.63
C GLN A 31 -3.01 -18.08 -7.06
N LYS A 32 -3.77 -19.17 -7.22
CA LYS A 32 -4.12 -19.72 -8.54
C LYS A 32 -4.97 -18.73 -9.33
N GLU A 33 -5.97 -18.13 -8.70
CA GLU A 33 -6.82 -17.11 -9.33
C GLU A 33 -6.02 -15.86 -9.69
N MET A 34 -5.19 -15.35 -8.77
CA MET A 34 -4.31 -14.21 -9.02
C MET A 34 -3.38 -14.47 -10.22
N ASN A 35 -2.76 -15.65 -10.29
CA ASN A 35 -1.91 -16.03 -11.42
C ASN A 35 -2.70 -16.13 -12.74
N HIS A 36 -3.94 -16.64 -12.69
CA HIS A 36 -4.82 -16.67 -13.86
C HIS A 36 -5.11 -15.25 -14.38
N LEU A 37 -5.47 -14.33 -13.49
CA LEU A 37 -5.77 -12.93 -13.82
C LEU A 37 -4.55 -12.16 -14.34
N LEU A 38 -3.36 -12.38 -13.77
CA LEU A 38 -2.15 -11.70 -14.21
C LEU A 38 -1.66 -12.18 -15.58
N ASN A 39 -1.80 -13.47 -15.88
CA ASN A 39 -1.40 -14.05 -17.17
C ASN A 39 -2.48 -13.90 -18.26
N GLY A 40 -3.74 -13.74 -17.88
CA GLY A 40 -4.87 -13.55 -18.79
C GLY A 40 -5.01 -12.13 -19.32
N LYS A 41 -5.80 -12.00 -20.39
CA LYS A 41 -6.37 -10.74 -20.87
C LYS A 41 -7.87 -10.78 -20.61
N THR A 42 -8.28 -10.44 -19.39
CA THR A 42 -9.69 -10.35 -19.03
C THR A 42 -10.06 -8.89 -18.75
N ASP A 43 -11.26 -8.49 -19.16
CA ASP A 43 -11.73 -7.11 -18.99
C ASP A 43 -12.02 -6.79 -17.51
N ASP A 44 -12.27 -7.82 -16.70
CA ASP A 44 -12.56 -7.77 -15.26
C ASP A 44 -11.30 -7.86 -14.36
N LYS A 45 -10.10 -7.92 -14.96
CA LYS A 45 -8.83 -8.14 -14.25
C LYS A 45 -8.62 -7.19 -13.08
N ILE A 46 -8.86 -5.89 -13.29
CA ILE A 46 -8.65 -4.89 -12.25
C ILE A 46 -9.59 -5.14 -11.06
N GLU A 47 -10.88 -5.35 -11.35
CA GLU A 47 -11.90 -5.56 -10.33
C GLU A 47 -11.61 -6.79 -9.47
N LYS A 48 -11.29 -7.91 -10.11
CA LYS A 48 -10.99 -9.17 -9.41
C LYS A 48 -9.70 -9.13 -8.60
N VAL A 49 -8.64 -8.50 -9.13
CA VAL A 49 -7.40 -8.32 -8.35
C VAL A 49 -7.64 -7.43 -7.13
N LEU A 50 -8.43 -6.37 -7.27
CA LEU A 50 -8.81 -5.51 -6.12
C LEU A 50 -9.67 -6.27 -5.11
N GLN A 51 -10.55 -7.17 -5.56
CA GLN A 51 -11.31 -8.04 -4.67
C GLN A 51 -10.38 -8.99 -3.90
N LEU A 52 -9.43 -9.64 -4.57
CA LEU A 52 -8.46 -10.51 -3.93
C LEU A 52 -7.60 -9.76 -2.90
N PHE A 53 -7.27 -8.49 -3.14
CA PHE A 53 -6.57 -7.66 -2.15
C PHE A 53 -7.39 -7.45 -0.87
N ARG A 54 -8.70 -7.19 -1.00
CA ARG A 54 -9.61 -7.05 0.15
C ARG A 54 -9.78 -8.37 0.90
N GLU A 55 -9.99 -9.46 0.17
CA GLU A 55 -10.13 -10.80 0.77
C GLU A 55 -8.85 -11.25 1.50
N SER A 56 -7.69 -10.82 0.99
CA SER A 56 -6.38 -11.09 1.60
C SER A 56 -5.97 -10.04 2.64
N LYS A 57 -6.85 -9.04 2.93
CA LYS A 57 -6.63 -7.95 3.91
C LYS A 57 -5.34 -7.16 3.71
N VAL A 58 -4.89 -7.05 2.46
CA VAL A 58 -3.63 -6.38 2.11
C VAL A 58 -3.72 -4.86 2.30
N ASP A 59 -4.92 -4.30 2.12
CA ASP A 59 -5.24 -2.91 2.42
C ASP A 59 -5.09 -2.59 3.91
N GLU A 60 -5.68 -3.42 4.79
CA GLU A 60 -5.52 -3.29 6.24
C GLU A 60 -4.05 -3.42 6.65
N TRP A 61 -3.34 -4.41 6.11
CA TRP A 61 -1.92 -4.59 6.36
C TRP A 61 -1.09 -3.38 5.94
N ALA A 62 -1.33 -2.82 4.75
CA ALA A 62 -0.59 -1.67 4.26
C ALA A 62 -0.79 -0.43 5.16
N VAL A 63 -2.02 -0.23 5.66
CA VAL A 63 -2.32 0.84 6.63
C VAL A 63 -1.60 0.61 7.95
N GLN A 64 -1.60 -0.62 8.47
CA GLN A 64 -0.88 -0.96 9.71
C GLN A 64 0.63 -0.76 9.55
N LEU A 65 1.20 -1.18 8.43
CA LEU A 65 2.63 -1.03 8.16
C LEU A 65 3.02 0.46 8.01
N LYS A 66 2.19 1.25 7.34
CA LYS A 66 2.36 2.70 7.25
C LYS A 66 2.42 3.34 8.63
N ASN A 67 1.49 2.99 9.52
CA ASN A 67 1.44 3.54 10.87
C ASN A 67 2.66 3.11 11.69
N ARG A 68 3.07 1.83 11.58
CA ARG A 68 4.28 1.32 12.25
C ARG A 68 5.53 2.11 11.86
N TYR A 69 5.75 2.34 10.57
CA TYR A 69 6.92 3.11 10.13
C TYR A 69 6.84 4.59 10.52
N LEU A 70 5.63 5.16 10.61
CA LEU A 70 5.46 6.52 11.10
C LEU A 70 5.81 6.62 12.59
N ASP A 71 5.34 5.66 13.40
CA ASP A 71 5.63 5.61 14.84
C ASP A 71 7.14 5.41 15.09
N GLU A 72 7.78 4.50 14.35
CA GLU A 72 9.22 4.27 14.41
C GLU A 72 10.02 5.52 14.02
N ALA A 73 9.62 6.20 12.94
CA ALA A 73 10.26 7.44 12.52
C ALA A 73 10.12 8.55 13.58
N PHE A 74 8.98 8.66 14.25
CA PHE A 74 8.80 9.63 15.33
C PHE A 74 9.55 9.28 16.60
N ALA A 75 9.67 8.00 16.95
CA ALA A 75 10.53 7.56 18.05
C ALA A 75 11.99 7.99 17.78
N HIS A 76 12.52 7.70 16.59
CA HIS A 76 13.87 8.12 16.21
C HIS A 76 14.04 9.65 16.18
N LEU A 77 13.03 10.38 15.71
CA LEU A 77 13.06 11.85 15.74
C LEU A 77 13.12 12.37 17.18
N GLU A 78 12.40 11.76 18.11
CA GLU A 78 12.42 12.14 19.53
C GLU A 78 13.75 11.83 20.21
N ASP A 79 14.47 10.79 19.82
CA ASP A 79 15.79 10.45 20.38
C ASP A 79 16.89 11.46 20.01
N ILE A 80 16.68 12.30 18.98
CA ILE A 80 17.64 13.33 18.59
C ILE A 80 17.76 14.39 19.70
N ALA A 81 18.99 14.62 20.17
CA ALA A 81 19.35 15.56 21.24
C ALA A 81 19.25 17.04 20.82
N VAL A 82 18.05 17.47 20.42
CA VAL A 82 17.69 18.86 20.12
C VAL A 82 16.34 19.17 20.76
N LEU A 83 16.08 20.46 21.00
CA LEU A 83 14.80 20.92 21.53
C LEU A 83 13.64 20.40 20.65
N SER A 84 12.60 19.82 21.26
CA SER A 84 11.46 19.23 20.54
C SER A 84 10.79 20.23 19.58
N ARG A 85 10.79 21.53 19.91
CA ARG A 85 10.29 22.59 19.01
C ARG A 85 10.99 22.60 17.64
N ARG A 86 12.27 22.24 17.56
CA ARG A 86 13.02 22.19 16.29
C ARG A 86 12.60 21.00 15.42
N LYS A 87 11.96 19.98 16.01
CA LYS A 87 11.47 18.78 15.33
C LYS A 87 10.07 19.00 14.73
N GLN A 88 9.35 20.02 15.20
CA GLN A 88 7.96 20.30 14.84
C GLN A 88 7.72 20.40 13.31
N PRO A 89 8.54 21.11 12.51
CA PRO A 89 8.32 21.18 11.07
C PRO A 89 8.41 19.83 10.37
N LEU A 90 9.26 18.91 10.86
CA LEU A 90 9.39 17.57 10.32
C LEU A 90 8.16 16.70 10.66
N LYS A 91 7.60 16.87 11.87
CA LYS A 91 6.35 16.20 12.25
C LYS A 91 5.18 16.64 11.40
N GLU A 92 5.05 17.95 11.17
CA GLU A 92 3.99 18.52 10.33
C GLU A 92 4.09 18.01 8.89
N LEU A 93 5.31 17.98 8.32
CA LEU A 93 5.53 17.41 6.99
C LEU A 93 5.16 15.92 6.94
N ALA A 94 5.60 15.13 7.93
CA ALA A 94 5.28 13.70 7.98
C ALA A 94 3.77 13.45 8.06
N HIS A 95 3.05 14.16 8.93
CA HIS A 95 1.59 14.07 9.01
C HIS A 95 0.90 14.47 7.71
N PHE A 96 1.35 15.56 7.09
CA PHE A 96 0.83 16.00 5.79
C PHE A 96 1.01 14.94 4.70
N LEU A 97 2.15 14.24 4.67
CA LEU A 97 2.40 13.18 3.68
C LEU A 97 1.54 11.93 3.92
N VAL A 98 1.33 11.56 5.19
CA VAL A 98 0.62 10.32 5.59
C VAL A 98 -0.91 10.44 5.48
N GLN A 99 -1.46 11.65 5.60
CA GLN A 99 -2.90 11.94 5.54
C GLN A 99 -3.41 12.33 4.14
N ARG A 100 -2.61 12.17 3.08
CA ARG A 100 -3.04 12.51 1.72
C ARG A 100 -4.17 11.61 1.23
N GLU A 101 -5.39 12.15 1.21
CA GLU A 101 -6.51 11.62 0.42
C GLU A 101 -6.54 12.34 -0.94
N HIS A 102 -6.12 11.66 -2.01
CA HIS A 102 -6.14 12.19 -3.38
C HIS A 102 -6.99 11.34 -4.30
#